data_AF-A0A6I9U520-F1
#
_entry.id   AF-A0A6I9U520-F1
#
_cell.length_a   1.000
_cell.length_b   1.000
_cell.length_c   1.000
_cell.angle_alpha   90.00
_cell.angle_beta   90.00
_cell.angle_gamma   90.00
#
_symmetry.space_group_name_H-M   'P 1'
#
loop_
_entity.id
_entity.type
_entity.pdbx_description
1 polymer ?
#
loop_
_entity_poly.entity_id
_entity_poly.type
_entity_poly.pdbx_seq_one_letter_code
_entity_poly.pdbx_strand_id
1 'polypeptide(L)'
;MAEMSTTSTLPERLQLHGSDHPGMVLVSAPLNGNNYLNWSFGVKRALRAKMKLGFIDGTSVKPNANDPHFEQWIRVDNMVTTWILNSISKDIVEAFMYTKSSRNLWQDLEQCYSECNGPQMYQLQREISSMLQGNSSLSTYFTNMKRLWDEMAELKPTPQYTCNGCKCGTWKAVPDSAAFTQLMQFFMGLNDAFVNVRHQLLVMDPVLSINRAYSMVQSVEKQKQIQMKIADTTEHTILHVRGDGKSDRRRNVADRRIQYCTHCQRNGHNRDSCFKLHGTPDW
;
A
#
# COMPACT_ATOMS: atom_id res chain seq x y z
N MET A 1 45.04 20.98 43.75
CA MET A 1 43.62 21.40 43.69
C MET A 1 43.26 21.54 42.23
N ALA A 2 42.58 20.55 41.66
CA ALA A 2 42.06 20.62 40.30
C ALA A 2 40.58 20.97 40.41
N GLU A 3 40.23 22.18 40.00
CA GLU A 3 38.83 22.60 39.86
C GLU A 3 38.20 21.79 38.72
N MET A 4 37.31 20.87 39.08
CA MET A 4 36.38 20.26 38.14
C MET A 4 35.42 21.36 37.66
N SER A 5 35.73 21.95 36.51
CA SER A 5 34.78 22.76 35.76
C SER A 5 33.62 21.86 35.32
N THR A 6 32.55 21.82 36.10
CA THR A 6 31.27 21.25 35.68
C THR A 6 30.67 22.16 34.62
N THR A 7 30.92 21.85 33.36
CA THR A 7 30.14 22.39 32.25
C THR A 7 28.69 21.94 32.42
N SER A 8 27.86 22.82 32.98
CA SER A 8 26.40 22.64 33.07
C SER A 8 25.85 22.45 31.66
N THR A 9 25.76 21.19 31.24
CA THR A 9 25.32 20.81 29.91
C THR A 9 23.80 20.91 29.88
N LEU A 10 23.28 21.77 29.01
CA LEU A 10 21.85 22.00 28.90
C LEU A 10 21.11 20.66 28.66
N PRO A 11 19.98 20.38 29.32
CA PRO A 11 19.22 19.16 29.05
C PRO A 11 18.88 19.03 27.56
N GLU A 12 19.07 17.85 26.98
CA GLU A 12 18.92 17.60 25.54
C GLU A 12 17.56 18.04 24.97
N ARG A 13 16.48 17.87 25.75
CA ARG A 13 15.14 18.36 25.40
C ARG A 13 15.07 19.88 25.18
N LEU A 14 15.94 20.64 25.84
CA LEU A 14 16.02 22.09 25.76
C LEU A 14 17.03 22.58 24.72
N GLN A 15 17.82 21.69 24.12
CA GLN A 15 18.75 22.04 23.06
C GLN A 15 18.00 22.18 21.71
N LEU A 16 18.34 23.21 20.95
CA LEU A 16 17.95 23.35 19.54
C LEU A 16 19.15 22.95 18.68
N HIS A 17 18.93 22.07 17.71
CA HIS A 17 19.97 21.68 16.76
C HIS A 17 20.21 22.79 15.74
N GLY A 18 21.38 22.82 15.09
CA GLY A 18 21.70 23.85 14.09
C GLY A 18 20.76 23.86 12.87
N SER A 19 20.04 22.76 12.64
CA SER A 19 19.00 22.67 11.61
C SER A 19 17.62 23.13 12.06
N ASP A 20 17.40 23.38 13.36
CA ASP A 20 16.12 23.82 13.89
C ASP A 20 15.90 25.31 13.62
N HIS A 21 14.98 25.63 12.72
CA HIS A 21 14.60 27.00 12.37
C HIS A 21 13.07 27.14 12.30
N PRO A 22 12.51 28.36 12.48
CA PRO A 22 11.06 28.56 12.54
C PRO A 22 10.28 28.08 11.31
N GLY A 23 10.85 28.24 10.12
CA GLY A 23 10.25 27.80 8.85
C GLY A 23 10.30 26.30 8.56
N MET A 24 10.70 25.46 9.52
CA MET A 24 10.77 24.02 9.30
C MET A 24 9.38 23.41 9.16
N VAL A 25 9.22 22.55 8.16
CA VAL A 25 7.97 21.84 7.88
C VAL A 25 7.96 20.50 8.63
N LEU A 26 7.05 20.34 9.59
CA LEU A 26 6.91 19.08 10.35
C LEU A 26 6.20 17.97 9.56
N VAL A 27 5.23 18.36 8.73
CA VAL A 27 4.37 17.46 7.96
C VAL A 27 4.09 18.04 6.58
N SER A 28 3.97 17.19 5.56
CA SER A 28 3.72 17.63 4.18
C SER A 28 2.30 18.11 3.94
N ALA A 29 1.32 17.54 4.65
CA ALA A 29 -0.09 17.90 4.56
C ALA A 29 -0.51 18.74 5.77
N PRO A 30 -0.83 20.03 5.60
CA PRO A 30 -1.29 20.88 6.69
C PRO A 30 -2.64 20.45 7.27
N LEU A 31 -2.92 20.79 8.52
CA LEU A 31 -4.24 20.57 9.13
C LEU A 31 -5.30 21.38 8.39
N ASN A 32 -6.37 20.72 7.94
CA ASN A 32 -7.46 21.33 7.17
C ASN A 32 -8.86 21.03 7.75
N GLY A 33 -8.91 20.60 9.01
CA GLY A 33 -10.14 20.24 9.72
C GLY A 33 -10.61 18.81 9.53
N ASN A 34 -10.29 18.17 8.40
CA ASN A 34 -10.74 16.80 8.10
C ASN A 34 -9.66 15.73 8.26
N ASN A 35 -8.40 16.15 8.43
CA ASN A 35 -7.24 15.26 8.46
C ASN A 35 -6.51 15.22 9.81
N TYR A 36 -7.18 15.63 10.89
CA TYR A 36 -6.55 15.80 12.22
C TYR A 36 -5.80 14.56 12.68
N LEU A 37 -6.37 13.37 12.50
CA LEU A 37 -5.72 12.12 12.89
C LEU A 37 -4.35 11.97 12.20
N ASN A 38 -4.33 11.95 10.87
CA ASN A 38 -3.10 11.80 10.09
C ASN A 38 -2.09 12.93 10.36
N TRP A 39 -2.58 14.17 10.44
CA TRP A 39 -1.76 15.35 10.75
C TRP A 39 -1.12 15.23 12.14
N SER A 40 -1.91 14.91 13.16
CA SER A 40 -1.46 14.84 14.55
C SER A 40 -0.42 13.73 14.75
N PHE A 41 -0.57 12.59 14.07
CA PHE A 41 0.45 11.54 14.04
C PHE A 41 1.76 12.00 13.43
N GLY A 42 1.69 12.67 12.27
CA GLY A 42 2.86 13.22 11.60
C GLY A 42 3.62 14.20 12.51
N VAL A 43 2.90 15.14 13.13
CA VAL A 43 3.48 16.13 14.04
C VAL A 43 4.08 15.47 15.27
N LYS A 44 3.36 14.58 15.97
CA LYS A 44 3.90 13.84 17.12
C LYS A 44 5.18 13.08 16.77
N ARG A 45 5.23 12.44 15.59
CA ARG A 45 6.41 11.70 15.12
C ARG A 45 7.60 12.62 14.85
N ALA A 46 7.38 13.74 14.17
CA ALA A 46 8.42 14.73 13.89
C ALA A 46 9.00 15.31 15.19
N LEU A 47 8.12 15.67 16.15
CA LEU A 47 8.54 16.19 17.45
C LEU A 47 9.27 15.14 18.30
N ARG A 48 8.87 13.86 18.25
CA ARG A 48 9.60 12.76 18.90
C ARG A 48 11.02 12.62 18.36
N ALA A 49 11.19 12.64 17.04
CA ALA A 49 12.49 12.56 16.40
C ALA A 49 13.43 13.71 16.82
N LYS A 50 12.87 14.85 17.26
CA LYS A 50 13.58 16.03 17.75
C LYS A 50 13.69 16.12 19.28
N MET A 51 13.15 15.14 19.99
CA MET A 51 13.03 15.15 21.46
C MET A 51 12.24 16.36 21.99
N LYS A 52 11.24 16.81 21.23
CA LYS A 52 10.36 17.95 21.55
C LYS A 52 8.91 17.56 21.83
N LEU A 53 8.56 16.28 21.75
CA LEU A 53 7.20 15.81 22.07
C LEU A 53 6.75 16.26 23.47
N GLY A 54 7.69 16.31 24.41
CA GLY A 54 7.40 16.65 25.80
C GLY A 54 6.74 18.02 26.00
N PHE A 55 6.91 18.94 25.06
CA PHE A 55 6.31 20.27 25.12
C PHE A 55 4.81 20.25 24.84
N ILE A 56 4.32 19.31 24.03
CA ILE A 56 2.89 19.19 23.70
C ILE A 56 2.15 18.21 24.62
N ASP A 57 2.80 17.13 25.07
CA ASP A 57 2.17 16.15 25.97
C ASP A 57 2.26 16.54 27.47
N GLY A 58 3.05 17.57 27.78
CA GLY A 58 3.21 18.11 29.12
C GLY A 58 4.26 17.42 29.99
N THR A 59 4.99 16.43 29.48
CA THR A 59 6.12 15.81 30.19
C THR A 59 7.31 16.76 30.34
N SER A 60 7.42 17.77 29.47
CA SER A 60 8.34 18.91 29.61
C SER A 60 7.63 20.06 30.34
N VAL A 61 7.62 20.01 31.67
CA VAL A 61 6.97 21.03 32.51
C VAL A 61 7.73 22.35 32.43
N LYS A 62 6.99 23.45 32.31
CA LYS A 62 7.53 24.82 32.34
C LYS A 62 8.23 25.07 33.68
N PRO A 63 9.53 25.44 33.68
CA PRO A 63 10.26 25.78 34.91
C PRO A 63 9.70 27.05 35.58
N ASN A 64 10.07 27.25 36.84
CA ASN A 64 9.82 28.51 37.54
C ASN A 64 10.64 29.64 36.92
N ALA A 65 10.18 30.89 37.05
CA ALA A 65 10.87 32.06 36.47
C ALA A 65 12.31 32.25 36.97
N ASN A 66 12.63 31.73 38.16
CA ASN A 66 13.97 31.80 38.76
C ASN A 66 14.89 30.65 38.32
N ASP A 67 14.40 29.68 37.54
CA ASP A 67 15.20 28.55 37.07
C ASP A 67 16.16 29.02 35.96
N PRO A 68 17.46 28.66 36.02
CA PRO A 68 18.42 28.98 34.95
C PRO A 68 18.00 28.51 33.56
N HIS A 69 17.12 27.50 33.46
CA HIS A 69 16.62 26.94 32.21
C HIS A 69 15.34 27.60 31.70
N PHE A 70 14.76 28.56 32.42
CA PHE A 70 13.46 29.15 32.10
C PHE A 70 13.42 29.76 30.69
N GLU A 71 14.34 30.67 30.39
CA GLU A 71 14.41 31.34 29.09
C GLU A 71 14.66 30.37 27.94
N GLN A 72 15.50 29.36 28.18
CA GLN A 72 15.78 28.35 27.17
C GLN A 72 14.58 27.44 26.93
N TRP A 73 13.81 27.11 27.97
CA TRP A 73 12.54 26.40 27.82
C TRP A 73 11.55 27.22 27.01
N ILE A 74 11.40 28.52 27.31
CA ILE A 74 10.53 29.44 26.55
C ILE A 74 10.93 29.51 25.08
N ARG A 75 12.23 29.59 24.81
CA ARG A 75 12.76 29.61 23.43
C ARG A 75 12.36 28.35 22.66
N VAL A 76 12.48 27.18 23.27
CA VAL A 76 12.12 25.91 22.63
C VAL A 76 10.61 25.78 22.47
N ASP A 77 9.83 26.17 23.48
CA ASP A 77 8.37 26.16 23.41
C ASP A 77 7.84 27.05 22.29
N ASN A 78 8.41 28.25 22.12
CA ASN A 78 8.08 29.15 21.01
C ASN A 78 8.45 28.55 19.64
N MET A 79 9.57 27.83 19.56
CA MET A 79 9.96 27.12 18.32
C MET A 79 8.94 26.03 17.97
N VAL A 80 8.57 25.20 18.94
CA VAL A 80 7.56 24.14 18.76
C VAL A 80 6.21 24.75 18.38
N THR A 81 5.80 25.83 19.05
CA THR A 81 4.57 26.57 18.74
C THR A 81 4.58 27.05 17.29
N THR A 82 5.68 27.65 16.84
CA THR A 82 5.82 28.14 15.46
C THR A 82 5.74 27.00 14.44
N TRP A 83 6.39 25.87 14.71
CA TRP A 83 6.31 24.70 13.84
C TRP A 83 4.90 24.12 13.73
N ILE A 84 4.15 24.08 14.84
CA ILE A 84 2.76 23.62 14.82
C ILE A 84 1.91 24.60 14.03
N LEU A 85 2.01 25.91 14.29
CA LEU A 85 1.27 26.93 13.53
C LEU A 85 1.56 26.86 12.02
N ASN A 86 2.81 26.69 11.63
CA ASN A 86 3.22 26.53 10.23
C ASN A 86 2.72 25.23 9.59
N SER A 87 2.27 24.26 10.39
CA SER A 87 1.68 23.01 9.91
C SER A 87 0.15 23.05 9.81
N ILE A 88 -0.47 24.21 10.04
CA ILE A 88 -1.92 24.41 9.95
C ILE A 88 -2.23 25.15 8.65
N SER A 89 -3.34 24.80 7.99
CA SER A 89 -3.78 25.51 6.78
C SER A 89 -4.10 26.97 7.08
N LYS A 90 -3.88 27.83 6.08
CA LYS A 90 -4.10 29.27 6.19
C LYS A 90 -5.55 29.62 6.55
N ASP A 91 -6.49 28.76 6.17
CA ASP A 91 -7.92 28.98 6.38
C ASP A 91 -8.32 28.89 7.86
N ILE A 92 -7.55 28.18 8.69
CA ILE A 92 -7.92 27.93 10.10
C ILE A 92 -6.85 28.37 11.12
N VAL A 93 -5.63 28.68 10.67
CA VAL A 93 -4.50 29.01 11.57
C VAL A 93 -4.73 30.29 12.37
N GLU A 94 -5.47 31.26 11.83
CA GLU A 94 -5.73 32.56 12.49
C GLU A 94 -6.39 32.39 13.86
N ALA A 95 -7.25 31.38 14.03
CA ALA A 95 -7.91 31.08 15.29
C ALA A 95 -6.94 30.70 16.43
N PHE A 96 -5.70 30.30 16.09
CA PHE A 96 -4.73 29.76 17.04
C PHE A 96 -3.50 30.65 17.27
N MET A 97 -3.43 31.81 16.59
CA MET A 97 -2.25 32.69 16.61
C MET A 97 -1.88 33.23 18.00
N TYR A 98 -2.85 33.35 18.91
CA TYR A 98 -2.66 33.95 20.24
C TYR A 98 -2.50 32.93 21.37
N THR A 99 -2.27 31.66 21.03
CA THR A 99 -1.99 30.61 22.01
C THR A 99 -0.70 30.91 22.79
N LYS A 100 -0.69 30.60 24.09
CA LYS A 100 0.38 31.03 25.02
C LYS A 100 1.54 30.04 25.15
N SER A 101 1.37 28.83 24.65
CA SER A 101 2.37 27.76 24.70
C SER A 101 2.04 26.70 23.66
N SER A 102 3.03 25.88 23.31
CA SER A 102 2.81 24.78 22.38
C SER A 102 1.84 23.74 22.94
N ARG A 103 1.80 23.57 24.26
CA ARG A 103 0.85 22.70 24.96
C ARG A 103 -0.59 23.19 24.81
N ASN A 104 -0.84 24.47 25.08
CA ASN A 104 -2.19 25.04 24.98
C ASN A 104 -2.68 24.95 23.54
N LEU A 105 -1.81 25.31 22.58
CA LEU A 105 -2.08 25.14 21.15
C LEU A 105 -2.47 23.70 20.81
N TRP A 106 -1.70 22.73 21.30
CA TRP A 106 -1.97 21.32 21.05
C TRP A 106 -3.34 20.88 21.60
N GLN A 107 -3.67 21.29 22.83
CA GLN A 107 -4.93 20.96 23.48
C GLN A 107 -6.13 21.59 22.77
N ASP A 108 -6.03 22.86 22.35
CA ASP A 108 -7.09 23.55 21.61
C ASP A 108 -7.37 22.85 20.27
N LEU A 109 -6.32 22.44 19.55
CA LEU A 109 -6.43 21.68 18.30
C LEU A 109 -7.03 20.29 18.52
N GLU A 110 -6.62 19.60 19.59
CA GLU A 110 -7.19 18.31 19.97
C GLU A 110 -8.67 18.44 20.30
N GLN A 111 -9.08 19.42 21.09
CA GLN A 111 -10.49 19.61 21.41
C GLN A 111 -11.33 19.97 20.17
N CYS A 112 -10.81 20.84 19.30
CA CYS A 112 -11.55 21.29 18.12
C CYS A 112 -11.70 20.19 17.04
N TYR A 113 -10.70 19.31 16.89
CA TYR A 113 -10.63 18.42 15.74
C TYR A 113 -10.49 16.91 16.08
N SER A 114 -10.31 16.52 17.35
CA SER A 114 -10.26 15.11 17.75
C SER A 114 -11.62 14.51 18.11
N GLU A 115 -12.63 15.32 18.48
CA GLU A 115 -13.94 14.81 18.92
C GLU A 115 -14.78 14.17 17.79
N CYS A 116 -14.34 14.32 16.54
CA CYS A 116 -14.98 13.71 15.37
C CYS A 116 -14.67 12.20 15.18
N ASN A 117 -14.03 11.54 16.14
CA ASN A 117 -13.64 10.13 16.02
C ASN A 117 -14.83 9.21 15.74
N GLY A 118 -16.03 9.47 16.27
CA GLY A 118 -17.21 8.62 16.00
C GLY A 118 -17.61 8.58 14.51
N PRO A 119 -17.96 9.72 13.91
CA PRO A 119 -18.22 9.82 12.47
C PRO A 119 -17.04 9.36 11.61
N GLN A 120 -15.79 9.67 11.99
CA GLN A 120 -14.60 9.22 11.26
C GLN A 120 -14.42 7.70 11.32
N MET A 121 -14.62 7.08 12.49
CA MET A 121 -14.60 5.62 12.63
C MET A 121 -15.70 4.97 11.79
N TYR A 122 -16.91 5.53 11.81
CA TYR A 122 -18.01 5.05 10.96
C TYR A 122 -17.67 5.14 9.47
N GLN A 123 -17.13 6.28 9.03
CA GLN A 123 -16.66 6.51 7.67
C GLN A 123 -15.61 5.46 7.27
N LEU A 124 -14.57 5.28 8.08
CA LEU A 124 -13.49 4.32 7.82
C LEU A 124 -14.00 2.87 7.82
N GLN A 125 -14.90 2.49 8.73
CA GLN A 125 -15.51 1.15 8.74
C GLN A 125 -16.33 0.90 7.48
N ARG A 126 -17.09 1.91 7.04
CA ARG A 126 -17.88 1.84 5.81
C ARG A 126 -16.96 1.72 4.59
N GLU A 127 -15.88 2.49 4.53
CA GLU A 127 -14.90 2.42 3.44
C GLU A 127 -14.22 1.05 3.40
N ILE A 128 -13.78 0.52 4.53
CA ILE A 128 -13.17 -0.83 4.61
C ILE A 128 -14.17 -1.89 4.13
N SER A 129 -15.42 -1.82 4.58
CA SER A 129 -16.43 -2.85 4.28
C SER A 129 -16.93 -2.81 2.83
N SER A 130 -16.85 -1.65 2.18
CA SER A 130 -17.30 -1.45 0.79
C SER A 130 -16.17 -1.45 -0.23
N MET A 131 -14.90 -1.53 0.20
CA MET A 131 -13.76 -1.51 -0.70
C MET A 131 -13.65 -2.80 -1.51
N LEU A 132 -13.72 -2.65 -2.83
CA LEU A 132 -13.49 -3.72 -3.81
C LEU A 132 -12.26 -3.36 -4.65
N GLN A 133 -11.46 -4.36 -5.01
CA GLN A 133 -10.31 -4.19 -5.91
C GLN A 133 -10.76 -3.64 -7.26
N GLY A 134 -11.89 -4.12 -7.79
CA GLY A 134 -12.39 -3.73 -9.11
C GLY A 134 -11.32 -3.90 -10.19
N ASN A 135 -11.10 -2.87 -11.00
CA ASN A 135 -10.08 -2.83 -12.04
C ASN A 135 -8.72 -2.28 -11.57
N SER A 136 -8.56 -2.00 -10.28
CA SER A 136 -7.29 -1.48 -9.75
C SER A 136 -6.25 -2.59 -9.58
N SER A 137 -4.96 -2.21 -9.63
CA SER A 137 -3.87 -3.15 -9.38
C SER A 137 -3.95 -3.71 -7.96
N LEU A 138 -3.50 -4.95 -7.75
CA LEU A 138 -3.46 -5.57 -6.43
C LEU A 138 -2.66 -4.72 -5.42
N SER A 139 -1.57 -4.09 -5.87
CA SER A 139 -0.74 -3.22 -5.04
C SER A 139 -1.48 -1.97 -4.58
N THR A 140 -2.23 -1.32 -5.47
CA THR A 140 -3.04 -0.14 -5.14
C THR A 140 -4.13 -0.50 -4.14
N TYR A 141 -4.85 -1.60 -4.37
CA TYR A 141 -5.89 -2.08 -3.48
C TYR A 141 -5.33 -2.40 -2.08
N PHE A 142 -4.23 -3.16 -2.01
CA PHE A 142 -3.60 -3.51 -0.73
C PHE A 142 -3.11 -2.28 0.03
N THR A 143 -2.49 -1.32 -0.66
CA THR A 143 -1.99 -0.08 -0.04
C THR A 143 -3.14 0.74 0.55
N ASN A 144 -4.28 0.83 -0.14
CA ASN A 144 -5.45 1.53 0.34
C ASN A 144 -6.10 0.83 1.54
N MET A 145 -6.26 -0.49 1.49
CA MET A 145 -6.74 -1.29 2.63
C MET A 145 -5.85 -1.11 3.86
N LYS A 146 -4.53 -1.23 3.67
CA LYS A 146 -3.55 -1.04 4.75
C LYS A 146 -3.65 0.35 5.38
N ARG A 147 -3.75 1.39 4.56
CA ARG A 147 -3.93 2.76 5.04
C ARG A 147 -5.17 2.87 5.94
N LEU A 148 -6.31 2.31 5.53
CA LEU A 148 -7.55 2.37 6.31
C LEU A 148 -7.47 1.57 7.61
N TRP A 149 -6.81 0.40 7.60
CA TRP A 149 -6.59 -0.39 8.81
C TRP A 149 -5.69 0.30 9.82
N ASP A 150 -4.59 0.88 9.35
CA ASP A 150 -3.66 1.63 10.20
C ASP A 150 -4.37 2.87 10.79
N GLU A 151 -5.21 3.55 10.01
CA GLU A 151 -6.03 4.68 10.49
C GLU A 151 -7.06 4.25 11.56
N MET A 152 -7.69 3.07 11.38
CA MET A 152 -8.66 2.51 12.32
C MET A 152 -8.01 2.05 13.63
N ALA A 153 -6.83 1.42 13.56
CA ALA A 153 -6.08 0.96 14.73
C ALA A 153 -5.69 2.14 15.64
N GLU A 154 -5.47 3.29 15.03
CA GLU A 154 -4.98 4.47 15.74
C GLU A 154 -6.10 5.23 16.46
N LEU A 155 -7.34 5.14 15.95
CA LEU A 155 -8.55 5.58 16.64
C LEU A 155 -8.95 4.65 17.81
N LYS A 156 -8.48 3.41 17.79
CA LYS A 156 -8.66 2.43 18.85
C LYS A 156 -7.30 1.96 19.38
N PRO A 157 -6.54 2.82 20.10
CA PRO A 157 -5.31 2.37 20.71
C PRO A 157 -5.62 1.18 21.61
N THR A 158 -5.10 0.01 21.24
CA THR A 158 -5.29 -1.20 22.03
C THR A 158 -4.66 -0.92 23.39
N PRO A 159 -5.42 -1.00 24.50
CA PRO A 159 -4.87 -0.68 25.80
C PRO A 159 -3.67 -1.60 26.07
N GLN A 160 -2.47 -1.02 26.11
CA GLN A 160 -1.23 -1.71 26.45
C GLN A 160 -1.14 -1.93 27.96
N TYR A 161 -2.17 -2.48 28.58
CA TYR A 161 -2.03 -3.05 29.91
C TYR A 161 -1.60 -4.50 29.71
N THR A 162 -0.28 -4.71 29.62
CA THR A 162 0.28 -6.04 29.84
C THR A 162 -0.13 -6.43 31.26
N CYS A 163 -1.08 -7.34 31.37
CA CYS A 163 -1.36 -7.97 32.65
C CYS A 163 -0.11 -8.79 33.00
N ASN A 164 0.80 -8.19 33.76
CA ASN A 164 2.06 -8.79 34.17
C ASN A 164 1.73 -10.05 34.99
N GLY A 165 1.79 -11.21 34.35
CA GLY A 165 1.60 -12.53 34.98
C GLY A 165 0.24 -13.20 34.79
N CYS A 166 -0.71 -12.64 34.02
CA CYS A 166 -1.97 -13.35 33.78
C CYS A 166 -1.86 -14.38 32.65
N LYS A 167 -2.23 -15.64 32.94
CA LYS A 167 -2.40 -16.71 31.95
C LYS A 167 -3.65 -16.54 31.08
N CYS A 168 -4.40 -15.44 31.23
CA CYS A 168 -5.53 -15.13 30.39
C CYS A 168 -5.04 -14.78 28.99
N GLY A 169 -5.11 -15.75 28.07
CA GLY A 169 -4.74 -15.61 26.66
C GLY A 169 -5.56 -14.57 25.88
N THR A 170 -6.47 -13.85 26.53
CA THR A 170 -7.33 -12.81 25.97
C THR A 170 -6.52 -11.71 25.28
N TRP A 171 -5.36 -11.31 25.80
CA TRP A 171 -4.53 -10.28 25.18
C TRP A 171 -3.78 -10.75 23.93
N LYS A 172 -3.47 -12.04 23.81
CA LYS A 172 -2.91 -12.63 22.57
C LYS A 172 -4.00 -12.84 21.51
N ALA A 173 -5.23 -13.14 21.95
CA ALA A 173 -6.38 -13.32 21.07
C ALA A 173 -6.84 -12.02 20.37
N VAL A 174 -6.60 -10.83 20.94
CA VAL A 174 -7.02 -9.55 20.34
C VAL A 174 -6.20 -9.19 19.08
N PRO A 175 -4.85 -9.20 19.08
CA PRO A 175 -4.03 -9.05 17.88
C PRO A 175 -4.35 -10.11 16.82
N ASP A 176 -4.53 -11.37 17.26
CA ASP A 176 -4.84 -12.49 16.36
C ASP A 176 -6.23 -12.32 15.71
N SER A 177 -7.22 -11.81 16.45
CA SER A 177 -8.56 -11.49 15.94
C SER A 177 -8.54 -10.32 14.95
N ALA A 178 -7.73 -9.28 15.19
CA ALA A 178 -7.60 -8.15 14.29
C ALA A 178 -6.93 -8.56 12.97
N ALA A 179 -5.83 -9.33 13.05
CA ALA A 179 -5.14 -9.85 11.88
C ALA A 179 -6.06 -10.76 11.03
N PHE A 180 -6.85 -11.62 11.67
CA PHE A 180 -7.84 -12.45 10.99
C PHE A 180 -8.93 -11.61 10.31
N THR A 181 -9.43 -10.56 10.99
CA THR A 181 -10.43 -9.65 10.42
C THR A 181 -9.90 -8.94 9.18
N GLN A 182 -8.68 -8.41 9.24
CA GLN A 182 -8.01 -7.77 8.09
C GLN A 182 -7.84 -8.77 6.92
N LEU A 183 -7.45 -10.01 7.22
CA LEU A 183 -7.32 -11.07 6.21
C LEU A 183 -8.66 -11.36 5.52
N MET A 184 -9.74 -11.50 6.29
CA MET A 184 -11.08 -11.72 5.71
C MET A 184 -11.53 -10.53 4.87
N GLN A 185 -11.36 -9.29 5.37
CA GLN A 185 -11.69 -8.07 4.62
C GLN A 185 -10.91 -7.97 3.31
N PHE A 186 -9.62 -8.32 3.32
CA PHE A 186 -8.80 -8.38 2.11
C PHE A 186 -9.38 -9.32 1.06
N PHE A 187 -9.74 -10.54 1.48
CA PHE A 187 -10.29 -11.57 0.59
C PHE A 187 -11.71 -11.25 0.09
N MET A 188 -12.53 -10.59 0.90
CA MET A 188 -13.88 -10.19 0.51
C MET A 188 -13.88 -9.18 -0.64
N GLY A 189 -12.96 -8.21 -0.63
CA GLY A 189 -12.87 -7.19 -1.69
C GLY A 189 -12.01 -7.57 -2.89
N LEU A 190 -11.35 -8.73 -2.87
CA LEU A 190 -10.43 -9.15 -3.92
C LEU A 190 -11.18 -9.49 -5.23
N ASN A 191 -10.59 -9.16 -6.39
CA ASN A 191 -11.23 -9.36 -7.69
C ASN A 191 -11.51 -10.86 -7.98
N ASP A 192 -12.60 -11.14 -8.68
CA ASP A 192 -13.02 -12.50 -9.06
C ASP A 192 -11.98 -13.29 -9.85
N ALA A 193 -11.07 -12.61 -10.55
CA ALA A 193 -9.91 -13.22 -11.19
C ALA A 193 -9.04 -14.05 -10.23
N PHE A 194 -9.15 -13.83 -8.92
CA PHE A 194 -8.39 -14.52 -7.88
C PHE A 194 -9.24 -15.47 -7.03
N VAL A 195 -10.48 -15.78 -7.41
CA VAL A 195 -11.38 -16.71 -6.68
C VAL A 195 -10.70 -18.02 -6.31
N ASN A 196 -9.95 -18.62 -7.24
CA ASN A 196 -9.24 -19.88 -6.98
C ASN A 196 -8.17 -19.75 -5.90
N VAL A 197 -7.40 -18.64 -5.91
CA VAL A 197 -6.37 -18.36 -4.90
C VAL A 197 -7.03 -18.08 -3.56
N ARG A 198 -8.12 -17.30 -3.56
CA ARG A 198 -8.91 -17.01 -2.36
C ARG A 198 -9.42 -18.30 -1.70
N HIS A 199 -9.99 -19.22 -2.46
CA HIS A 199 -10.45 -20.51 -1.93
C HIS A 199 -9.32 -21.32 -1.31
N GLN A 200 -8.17 -21.40 -1.97
CA GLN A 200 -7.01 -22.11 -1.43
C GLN A 200 -6.52 -21.48 -0.12
N LEU A 201 -6.41 -20.15 -0.07
CA LEU A 201 -5.94 -19.44 1.13
C LEU A 201 -6.92 -19.54 2.31
N LEU A 202 -8.23 -19.60 2.06
CA LEU A 202 -9.25 -19.74 3.10
C LEU A 202 -9.25 -21.11 3.80
N VAL A 203 -8.74 -22.15 3.14
CA VAL A 203 -8.69 -23.53 3.67
C VAL A 203 -7.34 -23.84 4.34
N MET A 204 -6.38 -22.92 4.29
CA MET A 204 -5.07 -23.12 4.90
C MET A 204 -5.11 -23.00 6.43
N ASP A 205 -4.51 -23.98 7.11
CA ASP A 205 -4.24 -24.01 8.55
C ASP A 205 -2.72 -24.25 8.74
N PRO A 206 -1.96 -23.38 9.45
CA PRO A 206 -2.41 -22.23 10.25
C PRO A 206 -2.74 -20.96 9.46
N VAL A 207 -3.57 -20.11 10.07
CA VAL A 207 -4.01 -18.80 9.56
C VAL A 207 -2.82 -17.95 9.09
N LEU A 208 -2.89 -17.49 7.85
CA LEU A 208 -1.83 -16.69 7.23
C LEU A 208 -1.83 -15.26 7.74
N SER A 209 -0.65 -14.65 7.82
CA SER A 209 -0.55 -13.19 8.00
C SER A 209 -1.00 -12.47 6.73
N ILE A 210 -1.54 -11.26 6.90
CA ILE A 210 -2.00 -10.41 5.78
C ILE A 210 -0.91 -10.17 4.73
N ASN A 211 0.35 -9.96 5.18
CA ASN A 211 1.49 -9.76 4.28
C ASN A 211 1.80 -11.02 3.48
N ARG A 212 1.72 -12.21 4.10
CA ARG A 212 1.97 -13.49 3.43
C ARG A 212 0.87 -13.79 2.41
N ALA A 213 -0.40 -13.53 2.77
CA ALA A 213 -1.51 -13.66 1.84
C ALA A 213 -1.34 -12.73 0.62
N TYR A 214 -0.99 -11.46 0.83
CA TYR A 214 -0.68 -10.53 -0.25
C TYR A 214 0.43 -11.04 -1.18
N SER A 215 1.57 -11.50 -0.62
CA SER A 215 2.67 -12.04 -1.42
C SER A 215 2.26 -13.25 -2.26
N MET A 216 1.42 -14.14 -1.72
CA MET A 216 0.93 -15.32 -2.46
C MET A 216 0.02 -14.93 -3.62
N VAL A 217 -0.92 -14.00 -3.39
CA VAL A 217 -1.80 -13.49 -4.47
C VAL A 217 -0.98 -12.78 -5.55
N GLN A 218 0.01 -11.98 -5.15
CA GLN A 218 0.90 -11.29 -6.08
C GLN A 218 1.76 -12.26 -6.92
N SER A 219 2.21 -13.36 -6.32
CA SER A 219 2.93 -14.40 -7.07
C SER A 219 2.06 -15.04 -8.15
N VAL A 220 0.77 -15.28 -7.86
CA VAL A 220 -0.17 -15.82 -8.86
C VAL A 220 -0.46 -14.81 -9.97
N GLU A 221 -0.58 -13.51 -9.64
CA GLU A 221 -0.72 -12.45 -10.64
C GLU A 221 0.48 -12.43 -11.60
N LYS A 222 1.71 -12.48 -11.07
CA LYS A 222 2.93 -12.56 -11.88
C LYS A 222 2.98 -13.81 -12.74
N GLN A 223 2.58 -14.97 -12.20
CA GLN A 223 2.54 -16.22 -12.96
C GLN A 223 1.55 -16.16 -14.13
N LYS A 224 0.34 -15.62 -13.92
CA LYS A 224 -0.63 -15.41 -15.00
C LYS A 224 -0.08 -14.48 -16.08
N GLN A 225 0.59 -13.42 -15.68
CA GLN A 225 1.17 -12.46 -16.62
C GLN A 225 2.33 -13.04 -17.44
N ILE A 226 3.12 -13.95 -16.85
CA ILE A 226 4.13 -14.72 -17.57
C ILE A 226 3.48 -15.67 -18.56
N GLN A 227 2.43 -16.40 -18.16
CA GLN A 227 1.70 -17.32 -19.04
C GLN A 227 1.07 -16.59 -20.24
N MET A 228 0.49 -15.40 -20.03
CA MET A 228 -0.04 -14.56 -21.11
C MET A 228 1.05 -14.13 -22.10
N LYS A 229 2.21 -13.68 -21.61
CA LYS A 229 3.34 -13.31 -22.47
C LYS A 229 3.89 -14.48 -23.28
N ILE A 230 3.90 -15.68 -22.70
CA ILE A 230 4.30 -16.90 -23.41
C ILE A 230 3.27 -17.22 -24.50
N ALA A 231 1.97 -17.13 -24.20
CA ALA A 231 0.90 -17.34 -25.15
C ALA A 231 0.98 -16.36 -26.35
N ASP A 232 1.15 -15.06 -26.09
CA ASP A 232 1.34 -14.04 -27.13
C ASP A 232 2.59 -14.34 -27.98
N THR A 233 3.70 -14.74 -27.35
CA THR A 233 4.93 -15.08 -28.07
C THR A 233 4.73 -16.32 -28.95
N THR A 234 4.02 -17.34 -28.47
CA THR A 234 3.69 -18.52 -29.28
C THR A 234 2.74 -18.18 -30.43
N GLU A 235 1.75 -17.31 -30.24
CA GLU A 235 0.85 -16.87 -31.31
C GLU A 235 1.59 -16.01 -32.36
N HIS A 236 2.46 -15.11 -31.94
CA HIS A 236 3.33 -14.34 -32.84
C HIS A 236 4.31 -15.26 -33.60
N THR A 237 4.87 -16.30 -32.96
CA THR A 237 5.74 -17.26 -33.64
C THR A 237 4.95 -18.11 -34.67
N ILE A 238 3.70 -18.46 -34.38
CA ILE A 238 2.81 -19.16 -35.32
C ILE A 238 2.40 -18.25 -36.49
N LEU A 239 2.21 -16.95 -36.25
CA LEU A 239 1.91 -15.95 -37.28
C LEU A 239 3.13 -15.60 -38.14
N HIS A 240 4.35 -15.60 -37.60
CA HIS A 240 5.60 -15.42 -38.36
C HIS A 240 5.95 -16.63 -39.25
N VAL A 241 5.38 -17.82 -39.01
CA VAL A 241 5.49 -18.96 -39.94
C VAL A 241 4.58 -18.78 -41.16
N ARG A 242 3.65 -17.80 -41.16
CA ARG A 242 2.66 -17.61 -42.24
C ARG A 242 2.83 -16.35 -43.09
N GLY A 243 3.92 -15.60 -42.96
CA GLY A 243 4.17 -14.45 -43.82
C GLY A 243 5.65 -14.12 -43.99
N ASP A 244 6.30 -14.68 -45.00
CA ASP A 244 6.67 -13.93 -46.20
C ASP A 244 7.21 -14.86 -47.30
N GLY A 245 6.73 -14.66 -48.52
CA GLY A 245 7.02 -15.52 -49.66
C GLY A 245 8.30 -15.14 -50.41
N LYS A 246 9.02 -16.16 -50.90
CA LYS A 246 9.41 -16.35 -52.33
C LYS A 246 10.31 -17.58 -52.52
N SER A 247 9.74 -18.67 -53.02
CA SER A 247 10.02 -19.18 -54.38
C SER A 247 9.56 -20.62 -54.52
N ASP A 248 8.67 -20.77 -55.50
CA ASP A 248 8.54 -21.87 -56.44
C ASP A 248 8.55 -23.35 -56.01
N ARG A 249 7.57 -24.04 -56.60
CA ARG A 249 7.38 -25.50 -56.66
C ARG A 249 6.95 -26.15 -55.34
N ARG A 250 5.64 -26.31 -55.17
CA ARG A 250 5.06 -27.62 -54.84
C ARG A 250 3.55 -27.67 -55.07
N ARG A 251 3.24 -28.34 -56.18
CA ARG A 251 2.03 -29.09 -56.55
C ARG A 251 0.94 -29.15 -55.47
N ASN A 252 -0.24 -28.67 -55.88
CA ASN A 252 -1.55 -29.02 -55.34
C ASN A 252 -1.62 -30.50 -54.94
N VAL A 253 -1.52 -30.77 -53.64
CA VAL A 253 -2.08 -31.98 -53.01
C VAL A 253 -3.51 -31.62 -52.61
N ALA A 254 -4.28 -31.15 -53.59
CA ALA A 254 -5.72 -31.09 -53.53
C ALA A 254 -6.19 -32.20 -54.46
N ASP A 255 -6.73 -33.25 -53.85
CA ASP A 255 -7.78 -34.03 -54.46
C ASP A 255 -7.41 -35.04 -55.55
N ARG A 256 -6.59 -36.04 -55.20
CA ARG A 256 -6.46 -37.29 -55.98
C ARG A 256 -7.71 -38.18 -55.93
N ARG A 257 -8.79 -37.80 -55.21
CA ARG A 257 -9.99 -38.63 -55.11
C ARG A 257 -11.05 -38.30 -56.16
N ILE A 258 -10.99 -37.13 -56.82
CA ILE A 258 -12.03 -36.70 -57.78
C ILE A 258 -11.60 -36.81 -59.26
N GLN A 259 -10.32 -37.06 -59.58
CA GLN A 259 -9.89 -37.16 -60.99
C GLN A 259 -10.34 -38.49 -61.63
N TYR A 260 -11.40 -38.46 -62.46
CA TYR A 260 -11.89 -39.59 -63.26
C TYR A 260 -11.43 -39.48 -64.71
N CYS A 261 -10.85 -40.56 -65.24
CA CYS A 261 -10.44 -40.63 -66.63
C CYS A 261 -11.60 -41.11 -67.51
N THR A 262 -12.07 -40.25 -68.42
CA THR A 262 -13.17 -40.55 -69.35
C THR A 262 -12.85 -41.66 -70.37
N HIS A 263 -11.57 -41.98 -70.59
CA HIS A 263 -11.16 -42.98 -71.58
C HIS A 263 -10.98 -44.38 -70.99
N CYS A 264 -10.41 -44.52 -69.80
CA CYS A 264 -10.24 -45.83 -69.14
C CYS A 264 -11.27 -46.09 -68.03
N GLN A 265 -12.13 -45.11 -67.75
CA GLN A 265 -13.19 -45.13 -66.75
C GLN A 265 -12.71 -45.44 -65.33
N ARG A 266 -11.48 -45.02 -64.97
CA ARG A 266 -10.89 -45.23 -63.63
C ARG A 266 -10.60 -43.90 -62.94
N ASN A 267 -10.74 -43.91 -61.61
CA ASN A 267 -10.41 -42.79 -60.73
C ASN A 267 -8.90 -42.70 -60.47
N GLY A 268 -8.42 -41.51 -60.12
CA GLY A 268 -7.04 -41.20 -59.74
C GLY A 268 -6.18 -40.52 -60.82
N HIS A 269 -6.70 -40.29 -62.04
CA HIS A 269 -6.00 -39.57 -63.11
C HIS A 269 -6.99 -39.02 -64.16
N ASN A 270 -6.57 -38.02 -64.95
CA ASN A 270 -7.32 -37.48 -66.09
C ASN A 270 -6.93 -38.19 -67.41
N ARG A 271 -7.64 -37.89 -68.51
CA ARG A 271 -7.40 -38.48 -69.84
C ARG A 271 -5.95 -38.27 -70.33
N ASP A 272 -5.38 -37.09 -70.07
CA ASP A 272 -4.04 -36.70 -70.54
C ASP A 272 -2.92 -37.49 -69.85
N SER A 273 -3.19 -38.08 -68.68
CA SER A 273 -2.24 -38.88 -67.92
C SER A 273 -2.53 -40.39 -68.03
N CYS A 274 -3.36 -40.80 -68.99
CA CYS A 274 -3.84 -42.17 -69.08
C CYS A 274 -2.82 -43.09 -69.77
N PHE A 275 -2.23 -44.01 -69.01
CA PHE A 275 -1.26 -44.99 -69.53
C PHE A 275 -1.83 -45.90 -70.63
N LYS A 276 -3.16 -46.12 -70.69
CA LYS A 276 -3.78 -46.86 -71.81
C LYS A 276 -3.79 -46.07 -73.13
N LEU A 277 -3.73 -44.74 -73.07
CA LEU A 277 -3.71 -43.87 -74.26
C LEU A 277 -2.28 -43.55 -74.69
N HIS A 278 -1.41 -43.25 -73.74
CA HIS A 278 -0.06 -42.75 -74.01
C HIS A 278 1.02 -43.84 -73.96
N GLY A 279 0.65 -45.08 -73.63
CA GLY A 279 1.59 -46.17 -73.38
C GLY A 279 2.30 -46.00 -72.02
N THR A 280 2.81 -47.10 -71.47
CA THR A 280 3.72 -47.02 -70.32
C THR A 280 5.07 -46.52 -70.79
N PRO A 281 5.64 -45.46 -70.17
CA PRO A 281 7.00 -45.04 -70.47
C PRO A 281 7.97 -46.14 -70.05
N ASP A 282 8.93 -46.48 -70.90
CA ASP A 282 9.99 -47.45 -70.58
C ASP A 282 10.95 -46.82 -69.56
N TRP A 283 10.82 -47.21 -68.29
CA TRP A 283 11.80 -47.04 -67.22
C TRP A 283 11.82 -48.28 -66.33
#